data_AF-A0A7R8Z8G9-F1
#
_entry.id   AF-A0A7R8Z8G9-F1
#
_cell.length_a   1.000
_cell.length_b   1.000
_cell.length_c   1.000
_cell.angle_alpha   90.00
_cell.angle_beta   90.00
_cell.angle_gamma   90.00
#
_symmetry.space_group_name_H-M   'P 1'
#
loop_
_entity.id
_entity.type
_entity.pdbx_description
1 polymer ?
#
loop_
_entity_poly.entity_id
_entity_poly.type
_entity_poly.pdbx_seq_one_letter_code
_entity_poly.pdbx_strand_id
1 'polypeptide(L)' 'MGKGSGSQREGYALCVLDYEFQILDNAFLVHKPGIKTLKKDPQRAMLSSKTNALIKKVIFPELKVLYGTRKGCAV' A
#
# COMPACT_ATOMS: atom_id res chain seq x y z
N MET A 1 -0.32 -9.64 6.74
CA MET A 1 -0.11 -9.21 5.34
C MET A 1 1.30 -8.65 5.20
N GLY A 2 2.18 -9.39 4.51
CA GLY A 2 3.52 -8.93 4.16
C GLY A 2 3.43 -7.69 3.28
N LYS A 3 4.21 -6.66 3.61
CA LYS A 3 4.32 -5.44 2.80
C LYS A 3 5.14 -5.74 1.54
N GLY A 4 4.49 -6.35 0.54
CA GLY A 4 4.97 -6.34 -0.83
C GLY A 4 4.94 -4.91 -1.37
N SER A 5 5.99 -4.51 -2.06
CA SER A 5 6.22 -3.19 -2.65
C SER A 5 5.27 -2.91 -3.82
N GLY A 6 3.98 -2.78 -3.55
CA GLY A 6 2.97 -2.25 -4.47
C GLY A 6 2.26 -1.06 -3.84
N SER A 7 1.76 -0.11 -4.64
CA SER A 7 0.93 0.95 -4.07
C SER A 7 -0.35 0.32 -3.50
N GLN A 8 -0.85 0.83 -2.37
CA GLN A 8 -2.03 0.27 -1.67
C GLN A 8 -3.24 0.14 -2.59
N ARG A 9 -3.33 1.01 -3.60
CA ARG A 9 -4.38 1.03 -4.64
C ARG A 9 -4.28 -0.15 -5.59
N GLU A 10 -3.08 -0.43 -6.09
CA GLU A 10 -2.81 -1.59 -6.94
C GLU A 10 -3.04 -2.89 -6.15
N GLY A 11 -2.64 -2.92 -4.88
CA GLY A 11 -2.89 -4.05 -3.98
C GLY A 11 -4.38 -4.35 -3.80
N TYR A 12 -5.22 -3.32 -3.67
CA TYR A 12 -6.67 -3.51 -3.59
C TYR A 12 -7.25 -4.10 -4.87
N ALA A 13 -6.85 -3.59 -6.05
CA ALA A 13 -7.30 -4.11 -7.33
C ALA A 13 -6.93 -5.60 -7.49
N LEU A 14 -5.66 -5.95 -7.23
CA LEU A 14 -5.18 -7.33 -7.29
C LEU A 14 -5.92 -8.26 -6.32
N CYS A 15 -6.19 -7.79 -5.09
CA CYS A 15 -6.93 -8.55 -4.09
C CYS A 15 -8.38 -8.86 -4.53
N VAL A 16 -9.07 -7.86 -5.08
CA VAL A 16 -10.45 -8.01 -5.53
C VAL A 16 -10.52 -8.92 -6.76
N LEU A 17 -9.53 -8.86 -7.64
CA LEU A 17 -9.38 -9.72 -8.82
C LEU A 17 -8.87 -11.14 -8.51
N ASP A 18 -8.73 -11.50 -7.22
CA ASP A 18 -8.29 -12.82 -6.75
C ASP A 18 -6.91 -13.25 -7.25
N TYR A 19 -5.99 -12.30 -7.40
CA TYR A 19 -4.61 -12.61 -7.72
C TYR A 19 -3.90 -13.27 -6.54
N GLU A 20 -3.19 -14.36 -6.85
CA GLU A 20 -2.29 -15.01 -5.91
C GLU A 20 -0.98 -14.22 -5.81
N PHE A 21 -0.66 -13.72 -4.62
CA PHE A 21 0.61 -13.05 -4.36
C PHE A 21 1.68 -14.09 -4.01
N GLN A 22 2.58 -14.35 -4.95
CA GLN A 22 3.80 -15.09 -4.66
C GLN A 22 4.81 -14.14 -4.01
N ILE A 23 4.76 -14.05 -2.67
CA ILE A 23 5.75 -13.28 -1.91
C ILE A 23 6.98 -14.16 -1.75
N LEU A 24 8.08 -13.77 -2.41
CA LEU A 24 9.41 -14.29 -2.13
C LEU A 24 9.83 -13.83 -0.73
N ASP A 25 9.54 -14.66 0.28
CA ASP A 25 10.14 -14.54 1.59
C ASP A 25 11.55 -15.17 1.53
N ASN A 26 12.57 -14.44 2.00
CA ASN A 26 14.01 -14.82 1.97
C ASN A 26 14.84 -14.50 0.71
N ALA A 27 14.51 -13.46 -0.06
CA ALA A 27 15.53 -12.82 -0.90
C ALA A 27 16.40 -11.92 0.00
N PHE A 28 17.67 -12.27 0.23
CA PHE A 28 18.63 -11.40 0.92
C PHE A 28 18.85 -10.12 0.10
N LEU A 29 17.97 -9.14 0.27
CA LEU A 29 18.20 -7.76 -0.12
C LEU A 29 19.32 -7.27 0.79
N VAL A 30 20.57 -7.34 0.31
CA VAL A 30 21.75 -6.78 0.99
C VAL A 30 21.62 -5.25 0.97
N HIS A 31 20.70 -4.71 1.77
CA HIS A 31 20.65 -3.31 2.07
C HIS A 31 21.75 -3.03 3.08
N LYS A 32 22.65 -2.10 2.75
CA LYS A 32 23.63 -1.56 3.70
C LYS A 32 22.93 -1.23 5.02
N PRO A 33 23.38 -1.76 6.17
CA PRO A 33 22.72 -1.55 7.45
C PRO A 33 22.96 -0.11 7.92
N GLY A 34 22.18 0.81 7.40
CA GLY A 34 21.85 2.06 8.07
C GLY A 34 20.52 1.85 8.78
N ILE A 35 20.52 1.88 10.11
CA ILE A 35 19.28 2.02 10.88
C ILE A 35 18.53 3.23 10.30
N LYS A 36 17.36 2.97 9.71
CA LYS A 36 16.43 4.04 9.30
C LYS A 36 15.96 4.68 10.59
N THR A 37 16.70 5.67 11.09
CA THR A 37 16.30 6.47 12.23
C THR A 37 14.93 7.05 11.90
N LEU A 38 13.95 6.80 12.78
CA LEU A 38 12.57 7.25 12.59
C LEU A 38 12.53 8.77 12.79
N LYS A 39 13.03 9.53 11.81
CA LYS A 39 13.00 10.98 11.83
C LYS A 39 11.56 11.39 11.52
N LYS A 40 10.85 11.87 12.55
CA LYS A 40 9.53 12.48 12.40
C LYS A 40 9.71 13.78 11.63
N ASP A 41 9.59 13.70 10.31
CA ASP A 41 9.59 14.84 9.43
C ASP A 41 8.15 15.40 9.31
N PRO A 42 7.87 16.59 9.84
CA PRO A 42 6.53 17.16 9.85
C PRO A 42 6.02 17.48 8.44
N GLN A 43 6.91 17.82 7.50
CA GLN A 43 6.51 18.07 6.11
C GLN A 43 6.07 16.77 5.43
N ARG A 44 6.84 15.69 5.64
CA ARG A 44 6.47 14.36 5.16
C ARG A 44 5.15 13.89 5.76
N ALA A 45 4.90 14.14 7.05
CA ALA A 45 3.64 13.81 7.71
C ALA A 45 2.46 14.59 7.10
N MET A 46 2.63 15.89 6.86
CA MET A 46 1.61 16.72 6.21
C MET A 46 1.28 16.23 4.79
N LEU A 47 2.31 15.96 3.99
CA LEU A 47 2.14 15.45 2.62
C LEU A 47 1.44 14.08 2.64
N SER A 48 1.87 13.17 3.51
CA SER A 48 1.22 11.86 3.66
C SER A 48 -0.24 11.99 4.07
N SER A 49 -0.58 12.94 4.96
CA SER A 49 -1.96 13.19 5.36
C SER A 49 -2.82 13.65 4.17
N LYS A 50 -2.32 14.59 3.36
CA LYS A 50 -3.02 15.05 2.13
C LYS A 50 -3.23 13.89 1.14
N THR A 51 -2.19 13.09 0.90
CA THR A 51 -2.29 11.92 0.02
C THR A 51 -3.29 10.89 0.55
N ASN A 52 -3.28 10.61 1.85
CA ASN A 52 -4.21 9.68 2.48
C ASN A 52 -5.66 10.17 2.41
N ALA A 53 -5.88 11.48 2.52
CA ALA A 53 -7.21 12.07 2.35
C ALA A 53 -7.73 11.86 0.92
N LEU A 54 -6.89 12.07 -0.10
CA LEU A 54 -7.24 11.83 -1.50
C LEU A 54 -7.54 10.35 -1.76
N ILE A 55 -6.70 9.45 -1.23
CA ILE A 55 -6.90 8.00 -1.35
C ILE A 55 -8.26 7.59 -0.79
N LYS A 56 -8.60 8.04 0.42
CA LYS A 56 -9.85 7.63 1.08
C LYS A 56 -11.10 8.23 0.46
N LYS A 57 -11.05 9.50 0.04
CA LYS A 57 -12.23 10.25 -0.41
C LYS A 57 -12.53 10.09 -1.89
N VAL A 58 -11.49 9.88 -2.71
CA VAL A 58 -11.64 9.82 -4.16
C VAL A 58 -11.23 8.44 -4.64
N ILE A 59 -9.98 8.06 -4.44
CA ILE A 59 -9.44 6.91 -5.18
C ILE A 59 -10.07 5.58 -4.74
N PHE A 60 -10.30 5.39 -3.44
CA PHE A 60 -10.87 4.15 -2.94
C PHE A 60 -12.34 3.94 -3.37
N PRO A 61 -13.23 4.95 -3.31
CA PRO A 61 -14.53 4.88 -3.96
C PRO A 61 -14.46 4.51 -5.45
N GLU A 62 -13.58 5.16 -6.23
CA GLU A 62 -13.43 4.85 -7.65
C GLU A 62 -12.98 3.40 -7.88
N LEU A 63 -12.02 2.90 -7.09
CA LEU A 63 -11.56 1.51 -7.18
C LEU A 63 -12.67 0.51 -6.86
N LYS A 64 -13.60 0.84 -5.95
CA LYS A 64 -14.78 0.00 -5.68
C LYS A 64 -15.75 -0.02 -6.84
N VAL A 65 -15.92 1.09 -7.55
CA VAL A 65 -16.77 1.14 -8.75
C VAL A 65 -16.13 0.33 -9.88
N LEU A 66 -14.82 0.47 -10.10
CA LEU A 66 -14.10 -0.20 -11.19
C LEU A 66 -13.94 -1.71 -10.99
N TYR A 67 -13.59 -2.15 -9.77
CA TYR A 67 -13.23 -3.55 -9.51
C TYR A 67 -14.22 -4.28 -8.59
N GLY A 68 -15.11 -3.55 -7.91
CA GLY A 68 -16.03 -4.12 -6.93
C GLY A 68 -15.48 -4.18 -5.51
N THR A 69 -16.11 -5.00 -4.68
CA THR A 69 -15.72 -5.22 -3.27
C THR A 69 -15.64 -6.71 -2.97
N ARG A 70 -14.65 -7.10 -2.18
CA ARG A 70 -14.45 -8.48 -1.72
C ARG A 70 -14.09 -8.48 -0.24
N LYS A 71 -14.67 -9.41 0.52
CA LYS A 71 -14.37 -9.55 1.95
C LYS A 71 -12.88 -9.85 2.13
N GLY A 72 -12.18 -9.04 2.92
CA GLY A 72 -10.74 -9.17 3.17
C GLY A 72 -9.84 -8.22 2.37
N CYS A 73 -10.36 -7.49 1.37
CA CYS A 73 -9.59 -6.50 0.61
C CYS A 73 -9.72 -5.09 1.20
N ALA A 74 -8.59 -4.41 1.46
CA ALA A 74 -8.54 -3.08 2.07
C ALA A 74 -7.35 -2.25 1.55
N VAL A 75 -7.42 -0.92 1.77
CA VAL A 75 -6.39 0.09 1.48
C VAL A 75 -5.80 0.63 2.77
#